data_AF-A0A7R9SY19-F1
#
_entry.id   AF-A0A7R9SY19-F1
#
_cell.length_a   1.000
_cell.length_b   1.000
_cell.length_c   1.000
_cell.angle_alpha   90.00
_cell.angle_beta   90.00
_cell.angle_gamma   90.00
#
_symmetry.space_group_name_H-M   'P 1'
#
loop_
_entity.id
_entity.type
_entity.pdbx_description
1 polymer ?
#
loop_
_entity_poly.entity_id
_entity_poly.type
_entity_poly.pdbx_seq_one_letter_code
_entity_poly.pdbx_strand_id
1 'polypeptide(L)'
;RIYTDASFSGLGIVILIEGKSYWTSTHVDAEIMSRWSLTDIGGLEGLAALCGRHFLASVAPEVHDFVIYVDNMEVASNLVSGYSDRDCLVCLMLEFYLLVAAHPGRVWIEWVPTAANISDIPSRHPGTTCLAHHVRSPTLKATFAADNFADFVFPTHSSLWTALPPM
;
A
#
# COMPACT_ATOMS: atom_id res chain seq x y z
N ARG A 1 2.53 12.60 6.59
CA ARG A 1 3.41 12.25 5.44
C ARG A 1 3.70 10.77 5.53
N ILE A 2 3.56 10.02 4.43
CA ILE A 2 3.84 8.58 4.35
C ILE A 2 4.98 8.41 3.35
N TYR A 3 6.00 7.63 3.68
CA TYR A 3 7.05 7.18 2.78
C TYR A 3 6.93 5.68 2.66
N THR A 4 6.91 5.17 1.45
CA THR A 4 6.85 3.72 1.19
C THR A 4 7.96 3.33 0.25
N ASP A 5 8.45 2.11 0.43
CA ASP A 5 9.51 1.53 -0.37
C ASP A 5 9.37 0.01 -0.34
N ALA A 6 9.85 -0.64 -1.38
CA ALA A 6 9.95 -2.08 -1.43
C ALA A 6 11.31 -2.53 -1.95
N SER A 7 11.71 -3.70 -1.48
CA SER A 7 12.83 -4.44 -2.02
C SER A 7 12.43 -5.90 -2.19
N PHE A 8 13.27 -6.69 -2.86
CA PHE A 8 13.09 -8.14 -2.89
C PHE A 8 13.19 -8.79 -1.50
N SER A 9 13.69 -8.07 -0.49
CA SER A 9 13.70 -8.52 0.90
C SER A 9 12.34 -8.31 1.58
N GLY A 10 11.61 -7.24 1.25
CA GLY A 10 10.34 -6.90 1.89
C GLY A 10 9.90 -5.44 1.69
N LEU A 11 8.92 -5.02 2.48
CA LEU A 11 8.30 -3.70 2.42
C LEU A 11 8.79 -2.82 3.58
N GLY A 12 8.93 -1.53 3.33
CA GLY A 12 9.26 -0.51 4.31
C GLY A 12 8.24 0.64 4.27
N ILE A 13 7.76 1.06 5.44
CA ILE A 13 6.81 2.16 5.57
C ILE A 13 7.24 3.07 6.72
N VAL A 14 7.29 4.38 6.46
CA VAL A 14 7.55 5.40 7.48
C VAL A 14 6.47 6.48 7.41
N ILE A 15 5.85 6.80 8.54
CA ILE A 15 4.83 7.83 8.68
C ILE A 15 5.34 8.92 9.63
N LEU A 16 5.29 10.17 9.17
CA LEU A 16 5.63 11.36 9.96
C LEU A 16 4.38 12.22 10.18
N ILE A 17 4.03 12.45 11.45
CA ILE A 17 2.88 13.24 11.90
C ILE A 17 3.32 14.14 13.06
N GLU A 18 3.28 15.46 12.88
CA GLU A 18 3.47 16.44 13.97
C GLU A 18 4.65 16.15 14.92
N GLY A 19 5.82 15.85 14.37
CA GLY A 19 7.03 15.55 15.16
C GLY A 19 7.10 14.11 15.71
N LYS A 20 6.09 13.28 15.46
CA LYS A 20 6.10 11.84 15.73
C LYS A 20 6.47 11.07 14.47
N SER A 21 7.20 9.98 14.65
CA SER A 21 7.55 9.02 13.60
C SER A 21 7.02 7.64 13.95
N TYR A 22 6.32 7.02 13.01
CA TYR A 22 5.90 5.62 13.05
C TYR A 22 6.56 4.91 11.89
N TRP A 23 7.02 3.68 12.07
CA TRP A 23 7.52 2.90 10.95
C TRP A 23 7.29 1.42 11.16
N THR A 24 7.21 0.70 10.06
CA THR A 24 7.05 -0.75 10.03
C THR A 24 7.77 -1.33 8.83
N SER A 25 8.17 -2.60 8.94
CA SER A 25 8.72 -3.37 7.85
C SER A 25 8.21 -4.80 7.93
N THR A 26 8.06 -5.46 6.78
CA THR A 26 7.65 -6.87 6.74
C THR A 26 8.21 -7.58 5.54
N HIS A 27 8.43 -8.89 5.68
CA HIS A 27 8.55 -9.76 4.52
C HIS A 27 7.19 -9.87 3.81
N VAL A 28 7.24 -10.11 2.51
CA VAL A 28 6.06 -10.41 1.71
C VAL A 28 5.97 -11.91 1.52
N ASP A 29 5.01 -12.54 2.19
CA ASP A 29 4.82 -13.98 2.13
C ASP A 29 4.34 -14.42 0.73
N ALA A 30 4.65 -15.65 0.35
CA ALA A 30 4.30 -16.22 -0.96
C ALA A 30 2.79 -16.18 -1.27
N GLU A 31 1.94 -16.23 -0.23
CA GLU A 31 0.48 -16.10 -0.35
C GLU A 31 0.06 -14.69 -0.81
N ILE A 32 0.70 -13.66 -0.28
CA ILE A 32 0.46 -12.28 -0.70
C ILE A 32 0.99 -12.07 -2.12
N MET A 33 2.18 -12.60 -2.41
CA MET A 33 2.77 -12.56 -3.75
C MET A 33 1.84 -13.21 -4.79
N SER A 34 1.25 -14.37 -4.48
CA SER A 34 0.36 -15.08 -5.40
C SER A 34 -0.99 -14.38 -5.58
N ARG A 35 -1.56 -13.81 -4.51
CA ARG A 35 -2.85 -13.10 -4.55
C ARG A 35 -2.89 -11.99 -5.59
N TRP A 36 -1.84 -11.18 -5.67
CA TRP A 36 -1.73 -10.08 -6.64
C TRP A 36 -0.80 -10.39 -7.81
N SER A 37 -0.33 -11.64 -7.96
CA SER A 37 0.64 -12.01 -9.01
C SER A 37 1.87 -11.09 -9.04
N LEU A 38 2.38 -10.74 -7.86
CA LEU A 38 3.53 -9.86 -7.69
C LEU A 38 4.79 -10.60 -8.12
N THR A 39 5.36 -10.18 -9.25
CA THR A 39 6.53 -10.84 -9.86
C THR A 39 7.72 -9.90 -10.03
N ASP A 40 7.54 -8.61 -9.78
CA ASP A 40 8.58 -7.62 -9.93
C ASP A 40 8.52 -6.55 -8.83
N ILE A 41 9.51 -5.65 -8.89
CA ILE A 41 9.67 -4.57 -7.92
C ILE A 41 8.53 -3.56 -7.99
N GLY A 42 7.97 -3.27 -9.17
CA GLY A 42 6.88 -2.30 -9.31
C GLY A 42 5.61 -2.76 -8.59
N GLY A 43 5.28 -4.05 -8.67
CA GLY A 43 4.18 -4.64 -7.90
C GLY A 43 4.40 -4.56 -6.39
N LEU A 44 5.63 -4.84 -5.94
CA LEU A 44 6.00 -4.73 -4.52
C LEU A 44 5.93 -3.28 -4.00
N GLU A 45 6.36 -2.31 -4.80
CA GLU A 45 6.24 -0.88 -4.51
C GLU A 45 4.77 -0.44 -4.42
N GLY A 46 3.93 -0.90 -5.35
CA GLY A 46 2.48 -0.68 -5.29
C GLY A 46 1.84 -1.26 -4.03
N LEU A 47 2.28 -2.47 -3.63
CA LEU A 47 1.85 -3.10 -2.39
C LEU A 47 2.32 -2.31 -1.16
N ALA A 48 3.54 -1.77 -1.17
CA ALA A 48 4.05 -0.91 -0.10
C ALA A 48 3.17 0.34 0.08
N ALA A 49 2.73 0.96 -1.03
CA ALA A 49 1.81 2.10 -0.99
C ALA A 49 0.45 1.76 -0.37
N LEU A 50 -0.15 0.63 -0.77
CA LEU A 50 -1.38 0.09 -0.19
C LEU A 50 -1.23 -0.16 1.32
N CYS A 51 -0.15 -0.83 1.71
CA CYS A 51 0.15 -1.10 3.12
C CYS A 51 0.39 0.20 3.90
N GLY A 52 1.00 1.22 3.28
CA GLY A 52 1.18 2.55 3.86
C GLY A 52 -0.14 3.21 4.23
N ARG A 53 -1.16 3.12 3.36
CA ARG A 53 -2.51 3.62 3.64
C ARG A 53 -3.16 2.89 4.82
N HIS A 54 -3.06 1.56 4.85
CA HIS A 54 -3.55 0.74 5.96
C HIS A 54 -2.85 1.10 7.27
N PHE A 55 -1.53 1.25 7.25
CA PHE A 55 -0.76 1.57 8.44
C PHE A 55 -1.13 2.94 8.99
N LEU A 56 -1.34 3.95 8.12
CA LEU A 56 -1.86 5.25 8.54
C LEU A 56 -3.21 5.11 9.26
N ALA A 57 -4.16 4.37 8.67
CA ALA A 57 -5.48 4.14 9.30
C ALA A 57 -5.35 3.45 10.68
N SER A 58 -4.34 2.61 10.87
CA SER A 58 -4.07 1.93 12.13
C SER A 58 -3.44 2.82 13.20
N VAL A 59 -2.51 3.72 12.84
CA VAL A 59 -1.73 4.48 13.83
C VAL A 59 -2.26 5.89 14.07
N ALA A 60 -3.03 6.43 13.13
CA ALA A 60 -3.62 7.76 13.19
C ALA A 60 -4.92 7.80 12.37
N PRO A 61 -5.98 7.09 12.82
CA PRO A 61 -7.27 7.01 12.12
C PRO A 61 -7.94 8.38 11.90
N GLU A 62 -7.59 9.38 12.70
CA GLU A 62 -8.05 10.76 12.59
C GLU A 62 -7.37 11.56 11.46
N VAL A 63 -6.31 11.03 10.86
CA VAL A 63 -5.60 11.69 9.76
C VAL A 63 -6.26 11.34 8.42
N HIS A 64 -6.97 12.31 7.87
CA HIS A 64 -7.66 12.20 6.59
C HIS A 64 -6.85 12.77 5.43
N ASP A 65 -6.06 13.81 5.68
CA ASP A 65 -5.26 14.49 4.66
C ASP A 65 -3.80 14.05 4.74
N PHE A 66 -3.27 13.45 3.67
CA PHE A 66 -1.91 12.94 3.66
C PHE A 66 -1.28 12.96 2.27
N VAL A 67 0.04 13.10 2.28
CA VAL A 67 0.89 12.86 1.11
C VAL A 67 1.60 11.52 1.27
N ILE A 68 1.61 10.73 0.19
CA ILE A 68 2.43 9.52 0.06
C ILE A 68 3.59 9.80 -0.88
N TYR A 69 4.79 9.49 -0.41
CA TYR A 69 6.05 9.62 -1.11
C TYR A 69 6.50 8.24 -1.56
N VAL A 70 6.76 8.10 -2.85
CA VAL A 70 7.27 6.87 -3.49
C VAL A 70 8.46 7.23 -4.38
N ASP A 71 9.45 6.37 -4.51
CA ASP A 71 10.59 6.60 -5.40
C ASP A 71 10.48 5.86 -6.74
N ASN A 72 9.47 5.00 -6.88
CA ASN A 72 9.10 4.37 -8.13
C ASN A 72 8.13 5.25 -8.94
N MET A 73 8.60 5.77 -10.08
CA MET A 73 7.84 6.67 -10.96
C MET A 73 6.60 6.01 -11.59
N GLU A 74 6.70 4.72 -11.93
CA GLU A 74 5.56 3.95 -12.47
C GLU A 74 4.44 3.87 -11.44
N VAL A 75 4.79 3.53 -10.19
CA VAL A 75 3.83 3.45 -9.08
C VAL A 75 3.25 4.83 -8.75
N ALA A 76 4.08 5.88 -8.73
CA ALA A 76 3.60 7.25 -8.56
C ALA A 76 2.55 7.61 -9.62
N SER A 77 2.86 7.35 -10.90
CA SER A 77 1.97 7.63 -12.02
C SER A 77 0.66 6.84 -11.91
N ASN A 78 0.73 5.55 -11.58
CA ASN A 78 -0.45 4.69 -11.46
C ASN A 78 -1.33 5.09 -10.27
N LEU A 79 -0.72 5.51 -9.16
CA LEU A 79 -1.43 6.06 -8.01
C LEU A 79 -2.07 7.42 -8.29
N VAL A 80 -1.55 8.21 -9.24
CA VAL A 80 -2.18 9.48 -9.64
C VAL A 80 -3.32 9.25 -10.63
N SER A 81 -3.12 8.36 -11.61
CA SER A 81 -4.12 8.05 -12.63
C SER A 81 -5.25 7.15 -12.13
N GLY A 82 -5.01 6.41 -11.04
CA GLY A 82 -5.90 5.35 -10.57
C GLY A 82 -5.94 4.12 -11.48
N TYR A 83 -4.95 3.96 -12.36
CA TYR A 83 -4.95 2.95 -13.40
C TYR A 83 -3.54 2.45 -13.72
N SER A 84 -3.45 1.18 -14.13
CA SER A 84 -2.25 0.56 -14.70
C SER A 84 -2.66 -0.36 -15.85
N ASP A 85 -1.77 -0.60 -16.81
CA ASP A 85 -1.89 -1.63 -17.83
C ASP A 85 -1.48 -3.03 -17.33
N ARG A 86 -0.99 -3.12 -16.09
CA ARG A 86 -0.55 -4.36 -15.45
C ARG A 86 -1.59 -4.85 -14.46
N ASP A 87 -2.08 -6.06 -14.66
CA ASP A 87 -3.13 -6.68 -13.83
C ASP A 87 -2.84 -6.62 -12.31
N CYS A 88 -1.61 -6.92 -11.92
CA CYS A 88 -1.17 -6.87 -10.52
C CYS A 88 -1.35 -5.47 -9.89
N LEU A 89 -0.97 -4.42 -10.62
CA LEU A 89 -1.06 -3.03 -10.15
C LEU A 89 -2.48 -2.51 -10.21
N VAL A 90 -3.29 -2.90 -11.20
CA VAL A 90 -4.71 -2.52 -11.25
C VAL A 90 -5.43 -2.93 -9.97
N CYS A 91 -5.27 -4.19 -9.54
CA CYS A 91 -5.89 -4.68 -8.31
C CYS A 91 -5.42 -3.89 -7.08
N LEU A 92 -4.13 -3.59 -6.98
CA LEU A 92 -3.57 -2.80 -5.89
C LEU A 92 -4.09 -1.35 -5.89
N MET A 93 -4.21 -0.72 -7.05
CA MET A 93 -4.74 0.65 -7.18
C MET A 93 -6.22 0.67 -6.79
N LEU A 94 -7.01 -0.29 -7.25
CA LEU A 94 -8.42 -0.41 -6.88
C LEU A 94 -8.57 -0.55 -5.36
N GLU A 95 -7.81 -1.44 -4.73
CA GLU A 95 -7.84 -1.61 -3.28
C GLU A 95 -7.39 -0.35 -2.53
N PHE A 96 -6.34 0.32 -3.00
CA PHE A 96 -5.89 1.58 -2.43
C PHE A 96 -7.00 2.63 -2.44
N TYR A 97 -7.67 2.81 -3.58
CA TYR A 97 -8.75 3.78 -3.71
C TYR A 97 -10.03 3.38 -2.98
N LEU A 98 -10.29 2.08 -2.81
CA LEU A 98 -11.37 1.61 -1.92
C LEU A 98 -11.09 2.00 -0.46
N LEU A 99 -9.85 1.90 0.02
CA LEU A 99 -9.49 2.36 1.37
C LEU A 99 -9.60 3.88 1.53
N VAL A 100 -9.24 4.64 0.50
CA VAL A 100 -9.43 6.10 0.45
C VAL A 100 -10.91 6.44 0.48
N ALA A 101 -11.75 5.71 -0.26
CA ALA A 101 -13.20 5.89 -0.24
C ALA A 101 -13.82 5.55 1.12
N ALA A 102 -13.33 4.49 1.79
CA ALA A 102 -13.79 4.09 3.12
C ALA A 102 -13.41 5.11 4.22
N HIS A 103 -12.32 5.86 4.02
CA HIS A 103 -11.83 6.87 4.94
C HIS A 103 -11.53 8.17 4.18
N PRO A 104 -12.58 8.94 3.84
CA PRO A 104 -12.47 10.07 2.93
C PRO A 104 -11.47 11.12 3.43
N GLY A 105 -10.69 11.66 2.51
CA GLY A 105 -9.70 12.69 2.77
C GLY A 105 -8.89 13.03 1.53
N ARG A 106 -8.03 14.06 1.60
CA ARG A 106 -7.21 14.49 0.47
C ARG A 106 -5.92 13.68 0.44
N VAL A 107 -5.69 13.05 -0.70
CA VAL A 107 -4.49 12.25 -0.96
C VAL A 107 -3.64 12.95 -2.01
N TRP A 108 -2.38 13.21 -1.68
CA TRP A 108 -1.37 13.64 -2.63
C TRP A 108 -0.38 12.52 -2.85
N ILE A 109 0.03 12.33 -4.10
CA ILE A 109 1.08 11.37 -4.47
C ILE A 109 2.27 12.18 -4.94
N GLU A 110 3.44 11.95 -4.37
CA GLU A 110 4.66 12.66 -4.70
C GLU A 110 5.78 11.68 -4.97
N TRP A 111 6.49 11.91 -6.08
CA TRP A 111 7.73 11.19 -6.34
C TRP A 111 8.89 11.79 -5.53
N VAL A 112 9.79 10.94 -5.05
CA VAL A 112 10.98 11.32 -4.29
C VAL A 112 12.20 10.55 -4.82
N PRO A 113 13.40 11.16 -4.92
CA PRO A 113 14.60 10.39 -5.25
C PRO A 113 14.90 9.31 -4.20
N THR A 114 15.33 8.11 -4.60
CA THR A 114 15.65 6.98 -3.70
C THR A 114 16.54 7.39 -2.51
N ALA A 115 17.57 8.21 -2.74
CA ALA A 115 18.47 8.65 -1.67
C ALA A 115 17.79 9.54 -0.60
N ALA A 116 16.61 10.08 -0.90
CA ALA A 116 15.76 10.84 0.01
C ALA A 116 14.57 10.02 0.55
N ASN A 117 14.38 8.79 0.07
CA ASN A 117 13.30 7.92 0.52
C ASN A 117 13.68 7.23 1.84
N ILE A 118 13.16 7.75 2.96
CA ILE A 118 13.50 7.25 4.30
C ILE A 118 12.96 5.84 4.59
N SER A 119 12.09 5.29 3.74
CA SER A 119 11.60 3.90 3.82
C SER A 119 12.52 2.85 3.17
N ASP A 120 13.57 3.27 2.43
CA ASP A 120 14.54 2.34 1.81
C ASP A 120 15.28 1.47 2.85
N ILE A 121 15.65 2.05 4.00
CA ILE A 121 16.30 1.26 5.06
C ILE A 121 15.35 0.21 5.65
N PRO A 122 14.11 0.57 6.07
CA PRO A 122 13.13 -0.42 6.51
C PRO A 122 12.82 -1.52 5.49
N SER A 123 12.78 -1.24 4.19
CA SER A 123 12.46 -2.24 3.15
C SER A 123 13.58 -3.28 2.98
N ARG A 124 14.84 -2.89 3.18
CA ARG A 124 16.02 -3.76 3.05
C ARG A 124 16.26 -4.66 4.27
N HIS A 125 15.73 -4.30 5.43
CA HIS A 125 15.86 -5.05 6.68
C HIS A 125 14.50 -5.39 7.30
N PRO A 126 13.70 -6.23 6.62
CA PRO A 126 12.34 -6.56 7.06
C PRO A 126 12.33 -7.36 8.36
N GLY A 127 11.23 -7.24 9.10
CA GLY A 127 11.06 -7.92 10.40
C GLY A 127 11.46 -7.08 11.60
N THR A 128 11.89 -5.83 11.37
CA THR A 128 12.10 -4.85 12.44
C THR A 128 10.86 -3.95 12.51
N THR A 129 10.24 -3.86 13.69
CA THR A 129 9.25 -2.82 14.00
C THR A 129 9.80 -2.04 15.18
N CYS A 130 10.34 -0.83 14.98
CA CYS A 130 10.57 0.06 16.12
C CYS A 130 9.36 0.98 16.28
N LEU A 131 8.60 0.70 17.32
CA LEU A 131 7.56 1.57 17.83
C LEU A 131 8.24 2.65 18.65
N ALA A 132 8.56 3.80 18.04
CA ALA A 132 9.05 4.95 18.80
C ALA A 132 8.02 5.38 19.86
N HIS A 133 6.73 5.06 19.71
CA HIS A 133 5.78 4.90 20.82
C HIS A 133 4.76 3.79 20.47
N HIS A 134 4.40 3.00 21.47
CA HIS A 134 3.74 1.69 21.41
C HIS A 134 2.39 1.66 20.64
N VAL A 135 2.36 1.04 19.46
CA VAL A 135 1.19 0.34 18.91
C VAL A 135 1.67 -0.99 18.35
N ARG A 136 1.55 -2.08 19.11
CA ARG A 136 1.63 -3.42 18.53
C ARG A 136 0.47 -3.56 17.55
N SER A 137 0.66 -3.16 16.30
CA SER A 137 -0.19 -3.71 15.25
C SER A 137 0.22 -5.17 15.13
N PRO A 138 -0.65 -6.14 15.45
CA PRO A 138 -0.35 -7.52 15.10
C PRO A 138 -0.09 -7.49 13.61
N THR A 139 1.14 -7.86 13.22
CA THR A 139 1.66 -8.21 11.89
C THR A 139 0.73 -7.85 10.73
N LEU A 140 1.16 -7.20 9.64
CA LEU A 140 0.34 -7.01 8.42
C LEU A 140 -0.54 -8.24 8.06
N LYS A 141 -0.08 -9.47 8.38
CA LYS A 141 -0.92 -10.69 8.48
C LYS A 141 -2.29 -10.50 9.13
N ALA A 142 -2.46 -9.92 10.32
CA ALA A 142 -3.76 -9.75 10.98
C ALA A 142 -4.65 -8.71 10.29
N THR A 143 -4.07 -7.67 9.68
CA THR A 143 -4.84 -6.75 8.81
C THR A 143 -5.34 -7.48 7.56
N PHE A 144 -4.56 -8.40 7.00
CA PHE A 144 -4.96 -9.25 5.87
C PHE A 144 -5.77 -10.51 6.25
N ALA A 145 -5.69 -10.98 7.50
CA ALA A 145 -6.28 -12.23 7.99
C ALA A 145 -7.57 -12.04 8.80
N ALA A 146 -7.84 -10.84 9.31
CA ALA A 146 -9.11 -10.53 9.94
C ALA A 146 -10.11 -10.09 8.87
N ASP A 147 -10.86 -11.05 8.32
CA ASP A 147 -12.26 -11.04 7.83
C ASP A 147 -12.90 -9.78 7.17
N ASN A 148 -12.19 -8.69 6.95
CA ASN A 148 -12.65 -7.46 6.29
C ASN A 148 -12.34 -7.45 4.79
N PHE A 149 -11.64 -8.48 4.28
CA PHE A 149 -11.37 -8.66 2.86
C PHE A 149 -12.32 -9.66 2.19
N ALA A 150 -12.99 -10.52 2.96
CA ALA A 150 -13.94 -11.51 2.43
C ALA A 150 -15.26 -10.88 1.95
N ASP A 151 -15.60 -9.69 2.42
CA ASP A 151 -16.78 -8.94 1.99
C ASP A 151 -16.59 -8.19 0.67
N PHE A 152 -15.34 -8.00 0.23
CA PHE A 152 -15.04 -7.52 -1.12
C PHE A 152 -14.88 -8.74 -2.05
N VAL A 153 -16.03 -9.31 -2.41
CA VAL A 153 -16.14 -10.26 -3.52
C VAL A 153 -15.60 -9.56 -4.77
N PHE A 154 -14.35 -9.84 -5.13
CA PHE A 154 -13.95 -9.69 -6.52
C PHE A 154 -14.84 -10.63 -7.32
N PRO A 155 -15.64 -10.13 -8.28
CA PRO A 155 -16.34 -11.00 -9.19
C PRO A 155 -15.27 -11.78 -9.95
N THR A 156 -15.13 -13.06 -9.60
CA THR A 156 -14.30 -13.99 -10.34
C THR A 156 -14.73 -13.92 -11.80
N HIS A 157 -13.78 -13.62 -12.67
CA HIS A 157 -14.02 -13.33 -14.09
C HIS A 157 -14.96 -14.35 -14.75
N SER A 158 -16.15 -13.89 -15.16
CA SER A 158 -16.82 -14.30 -16.42
C SER A 158 -18.13 -13.57 -16.71
N SER A 159 -18.76 -12.86 -15.75
CA SER A 159 -20.14 -12.37 -15.93
C SER A 159 -20.34 -10.85 -16.01
N LEU A 160 -19.32 -10.01 -15.82
CA LEU A 160 -19.50 -8.54 -15.81
C LEU A 160 -19.23 -7.82 -17.15
N TRP A 161 -18.66 -8.51 -18.14
CA TRP A 161 -18.40 -7.91 -19.45
C TRP A 161 -19.57 -7.99 -20.45
N THR A 162 -20.69 -8.63 -20.08
CA THR A 162 -21.88 -8.75 -20.94
C THR A 162 -22.96 -7.69 -20.69
N ALA A 163 -22.76 -6.75 -19.76
CA ALA A 163 -23.79 -5.79 -19.35
C ALA A 163 -23.50 -4.32 -19.70
N LEU A 164 -22.52 -4.03 -20.58
CA LEU A 164 -22.43 -2.71 -21.19
C LEU A 164 -23.25 -2.72 -22.49
N PRO A 165 -24.28 -1.87 -22.63
CA PRO A 165 -24.99 -1.75 -23.89
C PRO A 165 -24.02 -1.21 -24.96
N PRO A 166 -24.12 -1.68 -26.21
CA PRO A 166 -23.27 -1.17 -27.29
C PRO A 166 -23.53 0.32 -27.48
N MET A 167 -22.43 1.10 -27.60
CA MET A 167 -22.46 2.47 -28.11
C MET A 167 -22.84 2.49 -29.59
#